data_AF-A0A429ZDD6-F1
#
_entry.id   AF-A0A429ZDD6-F1
#
_cell.length_a   1.000
_cell.length_b   1.000
_cell.length_c   1.000
_cell.angle_alpha   90.00
_cell.angle_beta   90.00
_cell.angle_gamma   90.00
#
_symmetry.space_group_name_H-M   'P 1'
#
loop_
_entity.id
_entity.type
_entity.pdbx_description
1 polymer ?
#
loop_
_entity_poly.entity_id
_entity_poly.type
_entity_poly.pdbx_seq_one_letter_code
_entity_poly.pdbx_strand_id
1 'polypeptide(L)'
;MENQDQNIKTENEQIIPKTKPKKRKKKTVSDIELQIKELQKKKEELILKSKADIGDFVLSTLSKNDISIESIEENKELFYDELETLLNANSQNFSELLK
;
A
#
# COMPACT_ATOMS: atom_id res chain seq x y z
N MET A 1 28.36 -53.96 47.80
CA MET A 1 27.16 -53.78 46.97
C MET A 1 27.39 -52.55 46.13
N GLU A 2 27.66 -52.78 44.85
CA GLU A 2 27.62 -51.77 43.80
C GLU A 2 26.20 -51.22 43.65
N ASN A 3 26.10 -49.95 43.31
CA ASN A 3 25.05 -49.47 42.40
C ASN A 3 25.72 -48.44 41.48
N GLN A 4 26.18 -48.96 40.34
CA GLN A 4 26.26 -48.18 39.11
C GLN A 4 24.82 -47.96 38.65
N ASP A 5 24.41 -46.71 38.52
CA ASP A 5 23.35 -46.35 37.58
C ASP A 5 23.90 -45.30 36.62
N GLN A 6 23.96 -45.74 35.37
CA GLN A 6 24.33 -44.95 34.21
C GLN A 6 23.18 -44.00 33.87
N ASN A 7 23.47 -42.73 33.64
CA ASN A 7 22.60 -41.83 32.86
C ASN A 7 23.52 -40.85 32.11
N ILE A 8 24.06 -41.23 30.95
CA ILE A 8 23.49 -41.06 29.60
C ILE A 8 23.35 -39.57 29.19
N LYS A 9 24.14 -39.24 28.16
CA LYS A 9 23.98 -38.21 27.11
C LYS A 9 24.22 -36.74 27.45
N THR A 10 25.45 -36.32 27.12
CA THR A 10 25.75 -35.30 26.11
C THR A 10 24.68 -34.22 25.88
N GLU A 11 24.67 -33.17 26.70
CA GLU A 11 24.09 -31.90 26.31
C GLU A 11 25.18 -31.07 25.62
N ASN A 12 25.23 -31.22 24.29
CA ASN A 12 25.74 -30.17 23.41
C ASN A 12 24.77 -28.98 23.54
N GLU A 13 24.97 -28.14 24.57
CA GLU A 13 24.45 -26.78 24.52
C GLU A 13 25.21 -26.05 23.41
N GLN A 14 24.66 -26.09 22.19
CA GLN A 14 24.96 -25.09 21.19
C GLN A 14 24.64 -23.73 21.82
N ILE A 15 25.68 -23.05 22.28
CA ILE A 15 25.63 -21.65 22.64
C ILE A 15 25.19 -20.90 21.38
N ILE A 16 23.88 -20.66 21.26
CA ILE A 16 23.33 -19.77 20.25
C ILE A 16 24.01 -18.43 20.51
N PRO A 17 24.87 -17.92 19.61
CA PRO A 17 25.48 -16.63 19.84
C PRO A 17 24.34 -15.62 19.89
N LYS A 18 24.13 -15.02 21.06
CA LYS A 18 23.21 -13.89 21.23
C LYS A 18 23.55 -12.87 20.16
N THR A 19 22.76 -12.81 19.10
CA THR A 19 22.93 -11.82 18.03
C THR A 19 22.84 -10.47 18.71
N LYS A 20 23.97 -9.74 18.73
CA LYS A 20 24.01 -8.37 19.28
C LYS A 20 22.84 -7.59 18.66
N PRO A 21 22.07 -6.84 19.44
CA PRO A 21 20.97 -6.05 18.90
C PRO A 21 21.52 -5.18 17.77
N LYS A 22 20.95 -5.35 16.58
CA LYS A 22 21.36 -4.64 15.36
C LYS A 22 21.16 -3.16 15.64
N LYS A 23 22.25 -2.44 15.96
CA LYS A 23 22.20 -1.00 16.25
C LYS A 23 21.49 -0.33 15.09
N ARG A 24 20.43 0.44 15.36
CA ARG A 24 19.76 1.25 14.34
C ARG A 24 20.83 2.13 13.68
N LYS A 25 21.11 1.88 12.40
CA LYS A 25 22.01 2.74 11.63
C LYS A 25 21.36 4.11 11.55
N LYS A 26 22.07 5.15 11.98
CA LYS A 26 21.62 6.53 11.74
C LYS A 26 21.66 6.74 10.23
N LYS A 27 20.55 7.18 9.64
CA LYS A 27 20.51 7.59 8.24
C LYS A 27 21.46 8.78 8.07
N THR A 28 22.24 8.76 7.00
CA THR A 28 23.06 9.89 6.58
C THR A 28 22.19 10.92 5.85
N VAL A 29 22.71 12.13 5.64
CA VAL A 29 22.03 13.14 4.82
C VAL A 29 21.75 12.60 3.41
N SER A 30 22.71 11.87 2.83
CA SER A 30 22.57 11.21 1.52
C SER A 30 21.43 10.17 1.49
N ASP A 31 21.25 9.39 2.57
CA ASP A 31 20.13 8.43 2.66
C ASP A 31 18.76 9.13 2.71
N ILE A 32 18.71 10.35 3.26
CA ILE A 32 17.50 11.16 3.34
C ILE A 32 17.21 11.82 1.99
N GLU A 33 18.23 12.36 1.33
CA GLU A 33 18.12 12.93 -0.02
C GLU A 33 17.61 11.90 -1.04
N LEU A 34 18.10 10.66 -0.94
CA LEU A 34 17.63 9.56 -1.79
C LEU A 34 16.14 9.27 -1.56
N GLN A 35 15.70 9.21 -0.31
CA GLN A 35 14.28 9.02 0.02
C GLN A 35 13.40 10.17 -0.46
N ILE A 36 13.87 11.41 -0.36
CA ILE A 36 13.14 12.56 -0.88
C ILE A 36 12.95 12.42 -2.39
N LYS A 37 14.01 12.04 -3.12
CA LYS A 37 13.95 11.82 -4.56
C LYS A 37 13.00 10.68 -4.94
N GLU A 38 13.03 9.57 -4.20
CA GLU A 38 12.09 8.45 -4.39
C GLU A 38 10.63 8.88 -4.15
N LEU A 39 10.38 9.63 -3.08
CA LEU A 39 9.04 10.15 -2.77
C LEU A 39 8.54 11.14 -3.83
N GLN A 40 9.41 12.01 -4.34
CA GLN A 40 9.08 12.92 -5.44
C GLN A 40 8.69 12.15 -6.70
N LYS A 41 9.48 11.14 -7.07
CA LYS A 41 9.16 10.28 -8.22
C LYS A 41 7.83 9.55 -8.03
N LYS A 42 7.60 8.96 -6.86
CA LYS A 42 6.34 8.25 -6.55
C LYS A 42 5.13 9.20 -6.61
N LYS A 43 5.29 10.45 -6.17
CA LYS A 43 4.25 11.47 -6.28
C LYS A 43 3.92 11.76 -7.75
N GLU A 44 4.93 11.94 -8.60
CA GLU A 44 4.73 12.20 -10.03
C GLU A 44 4.03 11.02 -10.72
N GLU A 45 4.47 9.79 -10.44
CA GLU A 45 3.84 8.57 -10.95
C GLU A 45 2.37 8.46 -10.51
N LEU A 46 2.08 8.76 -9.24
CA LEU A 46 0.71 8.74 -8.71
C LEU A 46 -0.18 9.79 -9.37
N ILE A 47 0.34 11.01 -9.61
CA ILE A 47 -0.41 12.07 -10.31
C ILE A 47 -0.70 11.64 -11.74
N LEU A 48 0.28 11.07 -12.46
CA LEU A 48 0.10 10.62 -13.83
C LEU A 48 -0.97 9.52 -13.92
N LYS A 49 -0.89 8.53 -13.03
CA LYS A 49 -1.90 7.48 -12.92
C LYS A 49 -3.29 8.06 -12.62
N SER A 50 -3.38 8.96 -11.65
CA SER A 50 -4.67 9.56 -11.28
C SER A 50 -5.30 10.34 -12.42
N LYS A 51 -4.51 11.06 -13.24
CA LYS A 51 -5.04 11.77 -14.42
C LYS A 51 -5.63 10.81 -15.45
N ALA A 52 -4.96 9.68 -15.71
CA ALA A 52 -5.45 8.66 -16.60
C ALA A 52 -6.75 8.03 -16.07
N ASP A 53 -6.74 7.62 -14.80
CA ASP A 53 -7.91 7.00 -14.15
C ASP A 53 -9.14 7.95 -14.17
N ILE A 54 -8.94 9.25 -13.91
CA ILE A 54 -10.02 10.26 -13.99
C ILE A 54 -10.51 10.45 -15.43
N GLY A 55 -9.60 10.49 -16.40
CA GLY A 55 -9.96 10.59 -17.82
C GLY A 55 -10.80 9.41 -18.28
N ASP A 56 -10.40 8.19 -17.93
CA ASP A 56 -11.13 6.96 -18.24
C ASP A 56 -12.51 6.95 -17.58
N PHE A 57 -12.60 7.41 -16.32
CA PHE A 57 -13.88 7.57 -15.63
C PHE A 57 -14.82 8.50 -16.41
N VAL A 58 -14.37 9.71 -16.73
CA VAL A 58 -15.16 10.71 -17.48
C VAL A 58 -15.60 10.15 -18.84
N LEU A 59 -14.68 9.56 -19.61
CA LEU A 59 -15.00 8.97 -20.91
C LEU A 59 -16.02 7.83 -20.80
N SER A 60 -15.92 7.01 -19.74
CA SER A 60 -16.87 5.92 -19.50
C SER A 60 -18.26 6.45 -19.16
N THR A 61 -18.36 7.52 -18.35
CA THR A 61 -19.62 8.16 -17.98
C THR A 61 -20.28 8.79 -19.20
N LEU A 62 -19.52 9.51 -20.03
CA LEU A 62 -20.01 10.06 -21.29
C LEU A 62 -20.57 8.98 -22.21
N SER A 63 -19.81 7.91 -22.42
CA SER A 63 -20.20 6.81 -23.31
C SER A 63 -21.45 6.07 -22.81
N LYS A 64 -21.61 5.88 -21.50
CA LYS A 64 -22.80 5.23 -20.92
C LYS A 64 -24.07 6.06 -21.09
N ASN A 65 -23.93 7.38 -21.07
CA ASN A 65 -25.05 8.32 -21.10
C ASN A 65 -25.26 8.94 -22.50
N ASP A 66 -24.53 8.48 -23.52
CA ASP A 66 -24.56 9.00 -24.90
C ASP A 66 -24.35 10.53 -24.99
N ILE A 67 -23.43 11.03 -24.14
CA ILE A 67 -23.10 12.46 -24.06
C ILE A 67 -21.85 12.73 -24.89
N SER A 68 -21.92 13.74 -25.75
CA SER A 68 -20.75 14.18 -26.53
C SER A 68 -19.71 14.86 -25.65
N ILE A 69 -18.43 14.75 -26.03
CA ILE A 69 -17.33 15.35 -25.27
C ILE A 69 -17.45 16.89 -25.17
N GLU A 70 -18.06 17.53 -26.16
CA GLU A 70 -18.31 18.97 -26.19
C GLU A 70 -19.35 19.41 -25.14
N SER A 71 -20.19 18.50 -24.66
CA SER A 71 -21.26 18.77 -23.70
C SER A 71 -20.88 18.39 -22.26
N ILE A 72 -19.61 18.07 -21.97
CA ILE A 72 -19.15 17.70 -20.61
C ILE A 72 -19.53 18.77 -19.59
N GLU A 73 -19.24 20.04 -19.87
CA GLU A 73 -19.41 21.13 -18.89
C GLU A 73 -20.87 21.30 -18.47
N GLU A 74 -21.80 21.09 -19.41
CA GLU A 74 -23.25 21.16 -19.17
C GLU A 74 -23.75 19.99 -18.31
N ASN A 75 -23.03 18.87 -18.33
CA ASN A 75 -23.37 17.63 -17.63
C ASN A 75 -22.45 17.33 -16.44
N LYS A 76 -21.68 18.32 -15.96
CA LYS A 76 -20.66 18.12 -14.92
C LYS A 76 -21.17 17.47 -13.62
N GLU A 77 -22.41 17.76 -13.24
CA GLU A 77 -23.04 17.22 -12.03
C GLU A 77 -23.19 15.69 -12.10
N LEU A 78 -23.44 15.13 -13.28
CA LEU A 78 -23.53 13.69 -13.50
C LEU A 78 -22.26 12.96 -13.06
N PHE A 79 -21.10 13.54 -13.34
CA PHE A 79 -19.81 12.93 -12.97
C PHE A 79 -19.58 12.98 -11.46
N TYR A 80 -20.04 14.05 -10.78
CA TYR A 80 -19.97 14.13 -9.33
C TYR A 80 -20.89 13.11 -8.67
N ASP A 81 -22.11 12.94 -9.19
CA ASP A 81 -23.07 11.94 -8.69
C ASP A 81 -22.57 10.50 -8.89
N GLU A 82 -22.03 10.17 -10.06
CA GLU A 82 -21.42 8.86 -10.31
C GLU A 82 -20.20 8.62 -9.42
N LEU A 83 -19.39 9.67 -9.18
CA LEU A 83 -18.22 9.58 -8.32
C LEU A 83 -18.63 9.37 -6.84
N GLU A 84 -19.62 10.09 -6.36
CA GLU A 84 -20.16 9.90 -5.00
C GLU A 84 -20.70 8.48 -4.82
N THR A 85 -21.42 7.96 -5.81
CA THR A 85 -21.92 6.58 -5.80
C THR A 85 -20.78 5.57 -5.71
N LEU A 86 -19.72 5.76 -6.52
CA LEU A 86 -18.54 4.90 -6.49
C LEU A 86 -17.83 4.94 -5.13
N LEU A 87 -17.66 6.13 -4.56
CA LEU A 87 -17.01 6.31 -3.25
C LEU A 87 -17.82 5.67 -2.13
N ASN A 88 -19.15 5.83 -2.15
CA ASN A 88 -20.04 5.22 -1.18
C ASN A 88 -20.01 3.70 -1.25
N ALA A 89 -20.06 3.12 -2.46
CA ALA A 89 -19.93 1.67 -2.64
C ALA A 89 -18.59 1.14 -2.10
N ASN A 90 -17.49 1.86 -2.38
CA ASN A 90 -16.17 1.48 -1.90
C ASN A 90 -16.07 1.56 -0.36
N SER A 91 -16.63 2.61 0.23
CA SER A 91 -16.71 2.79 1.69
C SER A 91 -17.45 1.63 2.37
N GLN A 92 -18.58 1.18 1.79
CA GLN A 92 -19.32 0.02 2.30
C GLN A 92 -18.49 -1.27 2.20
N ASN A 93 -17.84 -1.51 1.05
CA ASN A 93 -16.98 -2.69 0.86
C ASN A 93 -15.83 -2.73 1.88
N PHE A 94 -15.21 -1.58 2.19
CA PHE A 94 -14.18 -1.49 3.23
C PHE A 94 -14.73 -1.76 4.63
N SER A 95 -15.91 -1.23 4.93
CA SER A 95 -16.60 -1.48 6.21
C SER A 95 -16.89 -2.98 6.41
N GLU A 96 -17.28 -3.68 5.35
CA GLU A 96 -17.51 -5.13 5.39
C GLU A 96 -16.23 -5.93 5.55
N LEU A 97 -15.11 -5.49 4.96
CA LEU A 97 -13.81 -6.16 5.10
C LEU A 97 -13.22 -6.04 6.53
N LEU A 98 -13.69 -5.08 7.31
CA LEU A 98 -13.26 -4.82 8.70
C LEU A 98 -14.18 -5.45 9.75
N LYS A 99 -15.27 -6.13 9.35
CA LYS A 99 -16.17 -6.87 10.24
C LYS A 99 -15.72 -8.33 10.38
#